data_AF-A0A2V8HNV5-F1
#
_entry.id   AF-A0A2V8HNV5-F1
#
_cell.length_a   1.000
_cell.length_b   1.000
_cell.length_c   1.000
_cell.angle_alpha   90.00
_cell.angle_beta   90.00
_cell.angle_gamma   90.00
#
_symmetry.space_group_name_H-M   'P 1'
#
loop_
_entity.id
_entity.type
_entity.pdbx_description
1 polymer ?
#
loop_
_entity_poly.entity_id
_entity_poly.type
_entity_poly.pdbx_seq_one_letter_code
_entity_poly.pdbx_strand_id
1 'polypeptide(L)'
;MKKSEEREAQELRLTLDPAARRGAKIKVIGVGGGGSNAVNRMVEVGLTGVEFIVANTDAQALDHSRAAMKLQLGQKLTKGLGAGADPNIGRQAALEDTDMIISALSG
;
A
#
# COMPACT_ATOMS: atom_id res chain seq x y z
N MET A 1 -15.22 39.13 45.64
CA MET A 1 -15.85 38.85 44.33
C MET A 1 -14.85 38.58 43.20
N LYS A 2 -13.55 38.90 43.30
CA LYS A 2 -12.58 38.66 42.21
C LYS A 2 -11.98 37.24 42.13
N LYS A 3 -12.18 36.40 43.16
CA LYS A 3 -11.61 35.03 43.22
C LYS A 3 -12.50 33.93 42.61
N SER A 4 -13.74 34.26 42.24
CA SER A 4 -14.68 33.31 41.61
C SER A 4 -14.58 33.35 40.08
N GLU A 5 -14.25 34.50 39.48
CA GLU A 5 -14.08 34.66 38.03
C GLU A 5 -12.79 34.01 37.51
N GLU A 6 -11.74 33.92 38.34
CA GLU A 6 -10.48 33.23 37.98
C GLU A 6 -10.64 31.70 37.90
N ARG A 7 -11.71 31.12 38.45
CA ARG A 7 -11.97 29.66 38.41
C ARG A 7 -12.74 29.19 37.19
N GLU A 8 -13.43 30.09 36.47
CA GLU A 8 -14.15 29.75 35.24
C GLU A 8 -13.28 29.86 33.98
N ALA A 9 -12.12 30.53 34.07
CA ALA A 9 -11.14 30.66 33.00
C ALA A 9 -10.06 29.55 32.99
N GLN A 10 -10.26 28.44 33.71
CA GLN A 10 -9.70 27.16 33.25
C GLN A 10 -10.56 26.67 32.09
N GLU A 11 -10.47 27.41 30.97
CA GLU A 11 -10.89 26.97 29.65
C GLU A 11 -10.48 25.50 29.50
N LEU A 12 -11.48 24.65 29.33
CA LEU A 12 -11.30 23.35 28.71
C LEU A 12 -10.62 23.58 27.35
N ARG A 13 -9.29 23.61 27.35
CA ARG A 13 -8.48 23.44 26.15
C ARG A 13 -8.65 22.00 25.71
N LEU A 14 -9.74 21.76 25.01
CA LEU A 14 -9.92 20.55 24.23
C LEU A 14 -8.93 20.66 23.06
N THR A 15 -7.70 20.19 23.27
CA THR A 15 -6.81 19.86 22.16
C THR A 15 -7.46 18.69 21.44
N LEU A 16 -8.16 18.98 20.34
CA LEU A 16 -8.55 17.97 19.38
C LEU A 16 -7.26 17.36 18.87
N ASP A 17 -6.95 16.15 19.31
CA ASP A 17 -5.85 15.38 18.77
C ASP A 17 -6.16 15.09 17.29
N PRO A 18 -5.47 15.72 16.32
CA PRO A 18 -5.69 15.43 14.91
C PRO A 18 -5.29 13.98 14.56
N ALA A 19 -4.55 13.30 15.43
CA ALA A 19 -4.18 11.89 15.28
C ALA A 19 -5.31 10.91 15.58
N ALA A 20 -6.45 11.36 16.14
CA ALA A 20 -7.65 10.54 16.26
C ALA A 20 -8.38 10.34 14.91
N ARG A 21 -7.66 10.27 13.80
CA ARG A 21 -8.15 9.64 12.57
C ARG A 21 -8.22 8.14 12.83
N ARG A 22 -9.34 7.66 13.38
CA ARG A 22 -9.74 6.25 13.33
C ARG A 22 -10.09 5.86 11.88
N GLY A 23 -9.13 5.99 10.98
CA GLY A 23 -9.25 5.60 9.58
C GLY A 23 -8.75 4.18 9.38
N ALA A 24 -9.43 3.40 8.56
CA ALA A 24 -8.88 2.14 8.08
C ALA A 24 -7.62 2.41 7.25
N LYS A 25 -6.54 1.64 7.49
CA LYS A 25 -5.40 1.62 6.58
C LYS A 25 -5.77 0.80 5.35
N ILE A 26 -5.98 1.45 4.22
CA ILE A 26 -6.37 0.79 2.98
C ILE A 26 -5.12 0.60 2.11
N LYS A 27 -4.79 -0.65 1.80
CA LYS A 27 -3.74 -1.01 0.84
C LYS A 27 -4.40 -1.57 -0.42
N VAL A 28 -3.99 -1.09 -1.59
CA VAL A 28 -4.46 -1.57 -2.89
C VAL A 28 -3.29 -2.26 -3.60
N ILE A 29 -3.43 -3.57 -3.84
CA ILE A 29 -2.42 -4.37 -4.52
C ILE A 29 -2.85 -4.73 -5.94
N GLY A 30 -2.06 -4.32 -6.92
CA GLY A 30 -2.22 -4.71 -8.32
C GLY A 30 -1.31 -5.89 -8.67
N VAL A 31 -1.89 -7.04 -9.03
CA VAL A 31 -1.12 -8.25 -9.38
C VAL A 31 -1.02 -8.41 -10.89
N GLY A 32 0.18 -8.71 -11.39
CA GLY A 32 0.45 -8.92 -12.83
C GLY A 32 0.34 -7.65 -13.66
N GLY A 33 0.37 -7.80 -15.00
CA GLY A 33 0.33 -6.66 -15.93
C GLY A 33 -0.98 -5.87 -15.87
N GLY A 34 -2.13 -6.57 -15.87
CA GLY A 34 -3.44 -5.92 -15.78
C GLY A 34 -3.65 -5.17 -14.45
N GLY A 35 -3.26 -5.79 -13.33
CA GLY A 35 -3.33 -5.14 -12.02
C GLY A 35 -2.39 -3.93 -11.91
N SER A 36 -1.18 -4.03 -12.47
CA SER A 36 -0.23 -2.90 -12.52
C SER A 36 -0.79 -1.72 -13.32
N ASN A 37 -1.41 -1.99 -14.48
CA ASN A 37 -2.07 -0.95 -15.29
C ASN A 37 -3.23 -0.28 -14.53
N ALA A 38 -4.04 -1.06 -13.81
CA ALA A 38 -5.13 -0.51 -13.00
C ALA A 38 -4.60 0.40 -11.89
N VAL A 39 -3.58 -0.04 -11.15
CA VAL A 39 -2.93 0.78 -10.12
C VAL A 39 -2.31 2.05 -10.70
N ASN A 40 -1.62 1.96 -11.84
CA ASN A 40 -1.07 3.13 -12.53
C ASN A 40 -2.17 4.16 -12.83
N ARG A 41 -3.33 3.70 -13.31
CA ARG A 41 -4.47 4.59 -13.56
C ARG A 41 -5.00 5.22 -12.27
N MET A 42 -5.09 4.46 -11.18
CA MET A 42 -5.52 4.99 -9.87
C MET A 42 -4.57 6.07 -9.34
N VAL A 43 -3.26 5.87 -9.51
CA VAL A 43 -2.23 6.86 -9.18
C VAL A 43 -2.36 8.10 -10.07
N GLU A 44 -2.57 7.91 -11.37
CA GLU A 44 -2.72 9.00 -12.34
C GLU A 44 -3.90 9.92 -12.08
N VAL A 45 -5.05 9.35 -11.69
CA VAL A 45 -6.25 10.14 -11.37
C VAL A 45 -6.16 10.78 -9.97
N GLY A 46 -5.07 10.53 -9.23
CA GLY A 46 -4.83 11.14 -7.92
C GLY A 46 -5.66 10.54 -6.80
N LEU A 47 -5.97 9.23 -6.83
CA LEU A 47 -6.69 8.57 -5.74
C LEU A 47 -5.85 8.63 -4.45
N THR A 48 -6.39 9.29 -3.42
CA THR A 48 -5.73 9.49 -2.12
C THR A 48 -6.30 8.59 -1.04
N GLY A 49 -5.56 8.42 0.06
CA GLY A 49 -6.03 7.68 1.24
C GLY A 49 -5.82 6.16 1.15
N VAL A 50 -5.09 5.71 0.13
CA VAL A 50 -4.69 4.31 -0.03
C VAL A 50 -3.19 4.21 -0.29
N GLU A 51 -2.59 3.11 0.13
CA GLU A 51 -1.22 2.76 -0.22
C GLU A 51 -1.23 1.82 -1.43
N PHE A 52 -0.55 2.22 -2.51
CA PHE A 52 -0.49 1.43 -3.73
C PHE A 52 0.72 0.50 -3.75
N ILE A 53 0.44 -0.77 -4.00
CA ILE A 53 1.42 -1.85 -4.15
C ILE A 53 1.19 -2.49 -5.52
N VAL A 54 2.26 -2.80 -6.23
CA VAL A 54 2.19 -3.73 -7.38
C VAL A 54 3.02 -4.97 -7.10
N ALA A 55 2.55 -6.12 -7.56
CA ALA A 55 3.27 -7.38 -7.48
C ALA A 55 3.29 -8.04 -8.86
N ASN A 56 4.47 -8.36 -9.38
CA ASN A 56 4.61 -8.96 -10.70
C ASN A 56 5.84 -9.86 -10.77
N THR A 57 5.82 -10.85 -11.65
CA THR A 57 6.97 -11.72 -11.95
C THR A 57 7.92 -11.10 -12.99
N ASP A 58 7.39 -10.18 -13.80
CA ASP A 58 8.14 -9.45 -14.83
C ASP A 58 8.76 -8.17 -14.24
N ALA A 59 10.09 -8.08 -14.30
CA ALA A 59 10.84 -6.93 -13.79
C ALA A 59 10.60 -5.66 -14.62
N GLN A 60 10.49 -5.79 -15.94
CA GLN A 60 10.24 -4.65 -16.83
C GLN A 60 8.86 -4.05 -16.54
N ALA A 61 7.86 -4.88 -16.29
CA ALA A 61 6.53 -4.41 -15.93
C ALA A 61 6.52 -3.65 -14.58
N LEU A 62 7.38 -4.06 -13.62
CA LEU A 62 7.51 -3.36 -12.33
C LEU A 62 8.21 -2.02 -12.49
N ASP A 63 9.23 -1.93 -13.33
CA ASP A 63 9.94 -0.67 -13.59
C ASP A 63 8.99 0.41 -14.12
N HIS A 64 8.07 0.04 -15.02
CA HIS A 64 7.04 0.93 -15.55
C HIS A 64 5.89 1.26 -14.57
N SER A 65 5.80 0.60 -13.41
CA SER A 65 4.76 0.90 -12.42
C SER A 65 4.99 2.23 -11.71
N ARG A 66 3.90 2.96 -11.47
CA ARG A 66 3.83 4.23 -10.72
C ARG A 66 3.50 4.04 -9.24
N ALA A 67 3.29 2.80 -8.80
CA ALA A 67 3.02 2.50 -7.40
C ALA A 67 4.24 2.79 -6.52
N ALA A 68 3.99 3.21 -5.27
CA ALA A 68 5.04 3.51 -4.30
C ALA A 68 5.81 2.25 -3.87
N MET A 69 5.11 1.11 -3.80
CA MET A 69 5.71 -0.18 -3.44
C MET A 69 5.61 -1.16 -4.61
N LYS A 70 6.73 -1.83 -4.91
CA LYS A 70 6.87 -2.78 -6.01
C LYS A 70 7.44 -4.08 -5.49
N LEU A 71 6.74 -5.19 -5.72
CA LEU A 71 7.13 -6.53 -5.30
C LEU A 71 7.44 -7.38 -6.53
N GLN A 72 8.70 -7.74 -6.70
CA GLN A 72 9.09 -8.73 -7.70
C GLN A 72 8.88 -10.14 -7.14
N LEU A 73 8.05 -10.93 -7.82
CA LEU A 73 7.71 -12.28 -7.42
C LEU A 73 8.53 -13.32 -8.19
N GLY A 74 8.94 -14.39 -7.49
CA GLY A 74 9.65 -15.53 -8.04
C GLY A 74 10.93 -15.11 -8.74
N GLN A 75 11.75 -14.27 -8.13
CA GLN A 75 12.98 -13.78 -8.75
C GLN A 75 13.91 -14.95 -9.13
N LYS A 76 13.98 -16.00 -8.30
CA LYS A 76 14.80 -17.19 -8.59
C LYS A 76 14.16 -18.05 -9.66
N LEU A 77 12.83 -18.20 -9.62
CA LEU A 77 12.07 -19.04 -10.54
C LEU A 77 12.01 -18.46 -11.96
N THR A 78 11.71 -17.17 -12.09
CA THR A 78 11.41 -16.51 -13.37
C THR A 78 12.56 -15.68 -13.92
N LYS A 79 13.55 -15.37 -13.08
CA LYS A 79 14.67 -14.46 -13.40
C LYS A 79 14.19 -13.08 -13.87
N GLY A 80 12.99 -12.67 -13.47
CA GLY A 80 12.39 -11.40 -13.88
C GLY A 80 11.80 -11.39 -15.29
N LEU A 81 11.68 -12.53 -15.97
CA LEU A 81 11.12 -12.64 -17.33
C LEU A 81 9.60 -12.85 -17.34
N GLY A 82 8.97 -12.93 -16.17
CA GLY A 82 7.54 -13.16 -16.05
C GLY A 82 7.14 -14.63 -16.03
N ALA A 83 5.86 -14.87 -15.76
CA ALA A 83 5.27 -16.21 -15.67
C ALA A 83 4.90 -16.84 -17.03
N GLY A 84 5.13 -16.14 -18.15
CA GLY A 84 4.85 -16.68 -19.49
C GLY A 84 3.39 -17.08 -19.73
N ALA A 85 2.43 -16.39 -19.09
CA ALA A 85 1.01 -16.74 -19.06
C ALA A 85 0.66 -18.10 -18.41
N ASP A 86 1.62 -18.77 -17.77
CA ASP A 86 1.37 -19.97 -16.98
C ASP A 86 0.95 -19.58 -15.54
N PRO A 87 -0.29 -19.87 -15.11
CA PRO A 87 -0.75 -19.56 -13.76
C PRO A 87 -0.01 -20.35 -12.67
N ASN A 88 0.56 -21.52 -12.99
CA ASN A 88 1.31 -22.32 -12.02
C ASN A 88 2.64 -21.64 -11.67
N ILE A 89 3.33 -21.07 -12.66
CA ILE A 89 4.55 -20.30 -12.44
C ILE A 89 4.24 -19.07 -11.57
N GLY A 90 3.14 -18.36 -11.86
CA GLY A 90 2.70 -17.23 -11.04
C GLY A 90 2.41 -17.62 -9.58
N ARG A 91 1.76 -18.78 -9.37
CA ARG A 91 1.51 -19.32 -8.03
C ARG A 91 2.80 -19.66 -7.29
N GLN A 92 3.72 -20.37 -7.94
CA GLN A 92 5.00 -20.74 -7.34
C GLN A 92 5.85 -19.52 -7.01
N ALA A 93 5.86 -18.52 -7.90
CA ALA A 93 6.53 -17.23 -7.67
C ALA A 93 5.96 -16.50 -6.45
N ALA A 94 4.63 -16.48 -6.27
CA ALA A 94 4.02 -15.87 -5.09
C ALA A 94 4.34 -16.66 -3.80
N LEU A 95 4.41 -17.99 -3.88
CA LEU A 95 4.78 -18.83 -2.73
C LEU A 95 6.25 -18.61 -2.32
N GLU A 96 7.17 -18.49 -3.28
CA GLU A 96 8.59 -18.18 -3.05
C GLU A 96 8.77 -16.92 -2.20
N ASP A 97 7.94 -15.90 -2.43
CA ASP A 97 8.04 -14.59 -1.79
C ASP A 97 6.93 -14.29 -0.77
N THR A 98 6.39 -15.33 -0.13
CA THR A 98 5.29 -15.22 0.84
C THR A 98 5.59 -14.22 1.96
N ASP A 99 6.78 -14.29 2.56
CA ASP A 99 7.16 -13.41 3.68
C ASP A 99 7.23 -11.94 3.26
N MET A 100 7.71 -11.67 2.04
CA MET A 100 7.74 -10.33 1.47
C MET A 100 6.32 -9.79 1.27
N ILE A 101 5.39 -10.61 0.76
CA ILE A 101 3.99 -10.23 0.59
C ILE A 101 3.34 -9.93 1.95
N ILE A 102 3.56 -10.78 2.95
CA ILE A 102 3.03 -10.58 4.31
C ILE A 102 3.56 -9.26 4.89
N SER A 103 4.86 -9.00 4.75
CA SER A 103 5.47 -7.76 5.24
C SER A 103 4.89 -6.53 4.56
N ALA A 104 4.71 -6.56 3.23
CA ALA A 104 4.12 -5.47 2.47
C ALA A 104 2.65 -5.17 2.86
N LEU A 105 1.89 -6.20 3.21
CA LEU A 105 0.48 -6.09 3.60
C LEU A 105 0.28 -5.79 5.09
N SER A 106 1.32 -5.95 5.91
CA SER A 106 1.27 -5.68 7.35
C SER A 106 1.01 -4.20 7.63
N GLY A 107 0.17 -3.92 8.63
CA GLY A 107 -0.18 -2.55 9.02
C GLY A 107 -1.45 -2.44 9.85
#